data_AF-A0A7R9K567-F1
#
_entry.id   AF-A0A7R9K567-F1
#
_cell.length_a   1.000
_cell.length_b   1.000
_cell.length_c   1.000
_cell.angle_alpha   90.00
_cell.angle_beta   90.00
_cell.angle_gamma   90.00
#
_symmetry.space_group_name_H-M   'P 1'
#
loop_
_entity.id
_entity.type
_entity.pdbx_description
1 polymer ?
#
loop_
_entity_poly.entity_id
_entity_poly.type
_entity_poly.pdbx_seq_one_letter_code
_entity_poly.pdbx_strand_id
1 'polypeptide(L)'
;MGGRKEPLSEDLALASDVFDKFCNAPTLKLILGHYRHMCELLSIKPTHFPNFYPKLKSKLRSWKAQALWTKFDKRASHKCYNRGKACPNTRVLVIGAGPCGMRAAIEAQLLGAKVVVVEKRDRLSRNNVLHLWPFVIHDLRALGAKKFFGKFCAGAIDHISIRQLQCLMLKIALLLGVEIHEGVGFEGLVPPPEDQNNEKIGWRAEVSPPDHPVSQYEFDVLIGADGKRNTLEGFQRKEFRGKLAIAITVNFINRRTKAEARVEEISGVAFIFNQKFFKDLLAETGIDLENIVYYKDETHYFVMTAKKPSLINKGVIIKDFQETAKLLASENVDKDALQKYAREAADFSTNYQLPDLEFAVNHYGQPDVAMFDFTSMFAAENASRVIERRGHKLLQILVGDSLLEILVEDSLLEASRNTEVQVTADTCPRQLIGALLANRIWMCEGFPQLDGRLLGNKELGLGSSFSPGGASGERVNIPHPGPNHP
;
A
#
# COMPACT_ATOMS: atom_id res chain seq x y z
N MET A 1 2.72 -13.31 43.67
CA MET A 1 2.12 -14.05 42.55
C MET A 1 0.64 -13.66 42.45
N GLY A 2 0.29 -12.74 41.55
CA GLY A 2 -1.11 -12.41 41.29
C GLY A 2 -1.63 -13.30 40.15
N GLY A 3 -2.47 -14.28 40.48
CA GLY A 3 -3.10 -15.14 39.49
C GLY A 3 -3.94 -14.29 38.52
N ARG A 4 -3.62 -14.34 37.22
CA ARG A 4 -4.53 -13.83 36.19
C ARG A 4 -5.80 -14.68 36.25
N LYS A 5 -6.92 -14.08 36.65
CA LYS A 5 -8.25 -14.69 36.53
C LYS A 5 -8.42 -15.15 35.08
N GLU A 6 -8.80 -16.41 34.88
CA GLU A 6 -9.27 -16.86 33.57
C GLU A 6 -10.50 -16.04 33.19
N PRO A 7 -10.65 -15.63 31.91
CA PRO A 7 -11.82 -14.86 31.48
C PRO A 7 -13.10 -15.63 31.79
N LEU A 8 -14.10 -14.96 32.34
CA LEU A 8 -15.40 -15.59 32.58
C LEU A 8 -16.03 -15.99 31.24
N SER A 9 -16.88 -17.02 31.24
CA SER A 9 -17.58 -17.49 30.02
C SER A 9 -18.34 -16.35 29.30
N GLU A 10 -18.86 -15.39 30.07
CA GLU A 10 -19.55 -14.20 29.57
C GLU A 10 -18.61 -13.22 28.84
N ASP A 11 -17.37 -13.04 29.33
CA ASP A 11 -16.37 -12.17 28.69
C ASP A 11 -15.96 -12.71 27.31
N LEU A 12 -15.90 -14.03 27.16
CA LEU A 12 -15.59 -14.68 25.87
C LEU A 12 -16.73 -14.54 24.85
N ALA A 13 -17.98 -14.59 25.32
CA ALA A 13 -19.15 -14.32 24.49
C ALA A 13 -19.16 -12.86 24.04
N LEU A 14 -18.97 -11.92 24.97
CA LEU A 14 -18.90 -10.50 24.66
C LEU A 14 -17.72 -10.16 23.73
N ALA A 15 -16.56 -10.79 23.92
CA ALA A 15 -15.42 -10.62 23.02
C ALA A 15 -15.73 -11.07 21.59
N SER A 16 -16.59 -12.08 21.42
CA SER A 16 -17.05 -12.53 20.09
C SER A 16 -17.97 -11.49 19.43
N ASP A 17 -18.88 -10.87 20.18
CA ASP A 17 -19.73 -9.79 19.68
C ASP A 17 -18.91 -8.53 19.32
N VAL A 18 -17.91 -8.21 20.14
CA VAL A 18 -16.98 -7.09 19.88
C VAL A 18 -16.13 -7.38 18.64
N PHE A 19 -15.72 -8.63 18.42
CA PHE A 19 -15.03 -9.03 17.20
C PHE A 19 -15.90 -8.82 15.95
N ASP A 20 -17.21 -9.06 16.04
CA ASP A 20 -18.13 -8.77 14.95
C ASP A 20 -18.22 -7.28 14.64
N LYS A 21 -18.32 -6.44 15.69
CA LYS A 21 -18.27 -4.98 15.56
C LYS A 21 -16.94 -4.52 14.96
N PHE A 22 -15.82 -5.08 15.40
CA PHE A 22 -14.48 -4.82 14.86
C PHE A 22 -14.41 -5.17 13.36
N CYS A 23 -14.93 -6.32 12.94
CA CYS A 23 -14.93 -6.73 11.53
C CYS A 23 -15.69 -5.73 10.66
N ASN A 24 -16.79 -5.17 11.16
CA ASN A 24 -17.67 -4.26 10.43
C ASN A 24 -17.31 -2.77 10.59
N ALA A 25 -16.38 -2.43 11.48
CA ALA A 25 -16.01 -1.05 11.77
C ALA A 25 -15.45 -0.33 10.52
N PRO A 26 -15.99 0.85 10.15
CA PRO A 26 -15.60 1.55 8.91
C PRO A 26 -14.55 2.65 9.11
N THR A 27 -14.17 2.97 10.34
CA THR A 27 -13.24 4.08 10.64
C THR A 27 -12.09 3.64 11.55
N LEU A 28 -10.95 4.33 11.44
CA LEU A 28 -9.77 4.12 12.27
C LEU A 28 -10.12 4.04 13.76
N LYS A 29 -10.82 5.06 14.26
CA LYS A 29 -11.22 5.19 15.67
C LYS A 29 -12.07 4.01 16.16
N LEU A 30 -13.05 3.57 15.36
CA LEU A 30 -13.91 2.44 15.72
C LEU A 30 -13.13 1.12 15.69
N ILE A 31 -12.27 0.91 14.68
CA ILE A 31 -11.44 -0.30 14.56
C ILE A 31 -10.51 -0.42 15.78
N LEU A 32 -9.79 0.64 16.12
CA LEU A 32 -8.88 0.65 17.27
C LEU A 32 -9.64 0.53 18.60
N GLY A 33 -10.76 1.23 18.74
CA GLY A 33 -11.61 1.15 19.94
C GLY A 33 -12.13 -0.26 20.21
N HIS A 34 -12.70 -0.92 19.20
CA HIS A 34 -13.17 -2.30 19.34
C HIS A 34 -12.02 -3.29 19.56
N TYR A 35 -10.86 -3.07 18.92
CA TYR A 35 -9.69 -3.91 19.14
C TYR A 35 -9.16 -3.82 20.57
N ARG A 36 -8.99 -2.60 21.11
CA ARG A 36 -8.54 -2.37 22.49
C ARG A 36 -9.48 -3.03 23.49
N HIS A 37 -10.79 -2.82 23.33
CA HIS A 37 -11.82 -3.45 24.16
C HIS A 37 -11.80 -4.99 24.06
N MET A 38 -11.61 -5.53 22.85
CA MET A 38 -11.46 -6.98 22.65
C MET A 38 -10.22 -7.53 23.37
N CYS A 39 -9.08 -6.83 23.32
CA CYS A 39 -7.87 -7.24 24.03
C CYS A 39 -8.05 -7.22 25.56
N GLU A 40 -8.78 -6.23 26.09
CA GLU A 40 -9.12 -6.13 27.52
C GLU A 40 -9.98 -7.31 27.99
N LEU A 41 -11.09 -7.60 27.31
CA LEU A 41 -11.96 -8.74 27.61
C LEU A 41 -11.20 -10.07 27.56
N LEU A 42 -10.34 -10.23 26.55
CA LEU A 42 -9.52 -11.42 26.40
C LEU A 42 -8.29 -11.44 27.33
N SER A 43 -8.02 -10.36 28.08
CA SER A 43 -6.83 -10.21 28.93
C SER A 43 -5.53 -10.55 28.20
N ILE A 44 -5.39 -10.05 26.96
CA ILE A 44 -4.20 -10.21 26.12
C ILE A 44 -3.59 -8.85 25.79
N LYS A 45 -2.27 -8.81 25.58
CA LYS A 45 -1.55 -7.61 25.13
C LYS A 45 -0.85 -7.90 23.81
N PRO A 46 -0.91 -6.99 22.81
CA PRO A 46 -0.22 -7.16 21.53
C PRO A 46 1.30 -7.26 21.69
N THR A 47 1.90 -8.28 21.08
CA THR A 47 3.36 -8.52 21.05
C THR A 47 3.75 -9.06 19.67
N HIS A 48 4.94 -9.65 19.52
CA HIS A 48 5.27 -10.38 18.28
C HIS A 48 4.35 -11.60 18.05
N PHE A 49 4.21 -12.00 16.79
CA PHE A 49 3.22 -12.97 16.31
C PHE A 49 3.22 -14.30 17.07
N PRO A 50 4.37 -15.01 17.24
CA PRO A 50 4.43 -16.27 17.98
C PRO A 50 3.80 -16.26 19.39
N ASN A 51 3.81 -15.12 20.08
CA ASN A 51 3.34 -15.01 21.46
C ASN A 51 1.92 -14.45 21.59
N PHE A 52 1.49 -13.66 20.62
CA PHE A 52 0.18 -12.99 20.64
C PHE A 52 -0.89 -13.80 19.91
N TYR A 53 -0.67 -14.10 18.63
CA TYR A 53 -1.69 -14.66 17.75
C TYR A 53 -2.23 -16.02 18.24
N PRO A 54 -1.42 -16.98 18.71
CA PRO A 54 -1.93 -18.24 19.24
C PRO A 54 -2.89 -18.05 20.43
N LYS A 55 -2.64 -17.07 21.31
CA LYS A 55 -3.50 -16.77 22.47
C LYS A 55 -4.81 -16.12 22.03
N LEU A 56 -4.74 -15.18 21.09
CA LEU A 56 -5.94 -14.56 20.51
C LEU A 56 -6.82 -15.65 19.87
N LYS A 57 -6.24 -16.46 19.00
CA LYS A 57 -6.92 -17.57 18.33
C LYS A 57 -7.53 -18.58 19.31
N SER A 58 -6.80 -18.94 20.38
CA SER A 58 -7.30 -19.94 21.34
C SER A 58 -8.49 -19.44 22.15
N LYS A 59 -8.61 -18.12 22.37
CA LYS A 59 -9.70 -17.50 23.13
C LYS A 59 -10.88 -17.10 22.26
N LEU A 60 -10.65 -16.65 21.02
CA LEU A 60 -11.69 -16.19 20.10
C LEU A 60 -12.11 -17.30 19.12
N ARG A 61 -13.11 -18.09 19.52
CA ARG A 61 -13.52 -19.32 18.83
C ARG A 61 -14.79 -19.22 17.99
N SER A 62 -15.34 -18.03 17.78
CA SER A 62 -16.54 -17.85 16.95
C SER A 62 -16.33 -18.39 15.53
N TRP A 63 -17.38 -18.91 14.89
CA TRP A 63 -17.31 -19.49 13.55
C TRP A 63 -16.76 -18.50 12.51
N LYS A 64 -17.06 -17.20 12.67
CA LYS A 64 -16.55 -16.14 11.80
C LYS A 64 -15.05 -15.92 11.99
N ALA A 65 -14.58 -15.95 13.25
CA ALA A 65 -13.16 -15.83 13.58
C ALA A 65 -12.37 -17.05 13.06
N GLN A 66 -12.90 -18.27 13.22
CA GLN A 66 -12.28 -19.51 12.72
C GLN A 66 -11.97 -19.45 11.23
N ALA A 67 -12.88 -18.92 10.42
CA ALA A 67 -12.67 -18.77 8.98
C ALA A 67 -11.51 -17.81 8.63
N LEU A 68 -11.23 -16.82 9.49
CA LEU A 68 -10.06 -15.94 9.37
C LEU A 68 -8.78 -16.64 9.86
N TRP A 69 -8.84 -17.39 10.96
CA TRP A 69 -7.71 -18.13 11.49
C TRP A 69 -7.14 -19.13 10.49
N THR A 70 -8.00 -19.89 9.80
CA THR A 70 -7.57 -20.82 8.74
C THR A 70 -6.75 -20.11 7.65
N LYS A 71 -7.10 -18.86 7.31
CA LYS A 71 -6.38 -18.07 6.32
C LYS A 71 -5.02 -17.59 6.84
N PHE A 72 -4.99 -17.04 8.05
CA PHE A 72 -3.76 -16.58 8.68
C PHE A 72 -2.79 -17.73 8.96
N ASP A 73 -3.28 -18.89 9.42
CA ASP A 73 -2.48 -20.09 9.62
C ASP A 73 -1.87 -20.60 8.31
N LYS A 74 -2.68 -20.61 7.23
CA LYS A 74 -2.19 -20.99 5.90
C LYS A 74 -1.08 -20.05 5.44
N ARG A 75 -1.22 -18.74 5.64
CA ARG A 75 -0.16 -17.77 5.32
C ARG A 75 1.07 -18.00 6.19
N ALA A 76 0.92 -18.03 7.51
CA ALA A 76 2.00 -18.15 8.49
C ALA A 76 2.79 -19.48 8.40
N SER A 77 2.18 -20.53 7.83
CA SER A 77 2.86 -21.82 7.61
C SER A 77 3.80 -21.84 6.41
N HIS A 78 3.83 -20.77 5.59
CA HIS A 78 4.75 -20.68 4.47
C HIS A 78 6.21 -20.74 4.94
N LYS A 79 7.06 -21.48 4.21
CA LYS A 79 8.44 -21.82 4.63
C LYS A 79 9.29 -20.59 4.93
N CYS A 80 9.09 -19.49 4.20
CA CYS A 80 9.85 -18.25 4.39
C CYS A 80 9.70 -17.63 5.78
N TYR A 81 8.58 -17.86 6.49
CA TYR A 81 8.38 -17.34 7.83
C TYR A 81 9.08 -18.16 8.91
N ASN A 82 9.57 -19.36 8.58
CA ASN A 82 10.18 -20.29 9.53
C ASN A 82 9.34 -20.47 10.81
N ARG A 83 8.01 -20.62 10.66
CA ARG A 83 7.04 -20.68 11.77
C ARG A 83 7.11 -19.46 12.73
N GLY A 84 7.33 -18.26 12.17
CA GLY A 84 7.49 -17.02 12.92
C GLY A 84 8.81 -16.92 13.68
N LYS A 85 9.86 -17.60 13.21
CA LYS A 85 11.20 -17.62 13.81
C LYS A 85 12.30 -17.18 12.83
N ALA A 86 11.91 -16.48 11.76
CA ALA A 86 12.84 -15.95 10.76
C ALA A 86 13.58 -14.73 11.31
N CYS A 87 12.85 -13.82 11.96
CA CYS A 87 13.41 -12.59 12.55
C CYS A 87 13.16 -12.52 14.07
N PRO A 88 13.64 -13.50 14.86
CA PRO A 88 13.46 -13.46 16.30
C PRO A 88 14.21 -12.25 16.88
N ASN A 89 13.63 -11.61 17.90
CA ASN A 89 14.20 -10.45 18.59
C ASN A 89 14.46 -9.21 17.71
N THR A 90 14.04 -9.21 16.45
CA THR A 90 14.13 -8.02 15.59
C THR A 90 13.01 -7.05 15.96
N ARG A 91 13.37 -5.79 16.23
CA ARG A 91 12.42 -4.71 16.49
C ARG A 91 12.31 -3.82 15.25
N VAL A 92 11.10 -3.69 14.72
CA VAL A 92 10.79 -2.95 13.50
C VAL A 92 9.92 -1.74 13.84
N LEU A 93 10.31 -0.56 13.36
CA LEU A 93 9.46 0.62 13.30
C LEU A 93 9.07 0.88 11.84
N VAL A 94 7.79 1.09 11.57
CA VAL A 94 7.25 1.45 10.26
C VAL A 94 6.68 2.87 10.33
N ILE A 95 7.10 3.72 9.41
CA ILE A 95 6.60 5.09 9.28
C ILE A 95 5.47 5.09 8.25
N GLY A 96 4.23 5.35 8.70
CA GLY A 96 3.05 5.48 7.86
C GLY A 96 2.16 4.23 7.83
N ALA A 97 0.86 4.43 8.06
CA ALA A 97 -0.18 3.41 7.94
C ALA A 97 -0.90 3.46 6.57
N GLY A 98 -0.16 3.79 5.52
CA GLY A 98 -0.58 3.59 4.14
C GLY A 98 -0.71 2.09 3.78
N PRO A 99 -1.33 1.73 2.65
CA PRO A 99 -1.43 0.33 2.22
C PRO A 99 -0.09 -0.40 2.22
N CYS A 100 0.96 0.21 1.65
CA CYS A 100 2.31 -0.37 1.63
C CYS A 100 2.92 -0.54 3.02
N GLY A 101 2.87 0.49 3.87
CA GLY A 101 3.41 0.43 5.24
C GLY A 101 2.74 -0.66 6.07
N MET A 102 1.41 -0.74 5.99
CA MET A 102 0.65 -1.79 6.67
C MET A 102 0.94 -3.19 6.12
N ARG A 103 1.09 -3.32 4.80
CA ARG A 103 1.45 -4.60 4.16
C ARG A 103 2.84 -5.07 4.57
N ALA A 104 3.81 -4.16 4.66
CA ALA A 104 5.16 -4.43 5.16
C ALA A 104 5.14 -4.81 6.64
N ALA A 105 4.34 -4.13 7.46
CA ALA A 105 4.16 -4.45 8.87
C ALA A 105 3.60 -5.87 9.07
N ILE A 106 2.62 -6.28 8.26
CA ILE A 106 2.07 -7.64 8.27
C ILE A 106 3.14 -8.69 7.96
N GLU A 107 3.97 -8.51 6.93
CA GLU A 107 5.05 -9.46 6.62
C GLU A 107 6.09 -9.53 7.75
N ALA A 108 6.55 -8.38 8.24
CA ALA A 108 7.53 -8.32 9.31
C ALA A 108 7.03 -9.03 10.59
N GLN A 109 5.74 -8.85 10.90
CA GLN A 109 5.09 -9.49 12.03
C GLN A 109 5.01 -11.02 11.83
N LEU A 110 4.67 -11.51 10.62
CA LEU A 110 4.64 -12.93 10.29
C LEU A 110 6.03 -13.59 10.33
N LEU A 111 7.10 -12.85 10.02
CA LEU A 111 8.49 -13.31 10.17
C LEU A 111 8.91 -13.51 11.63
N GLY A 112 8.14 -12.98 12.59
CA GLY A 112 8.40 -13.11 14.03
C GLY A 112 8.98 -11.87 14.69
N ALA A 113 9.13 -10.75 13.96
CA ALA A 113 9.60 -9.50 14.53
C ALA A 113 8.56 -8.88 15.48
N LYS A 114 8.99 -7.96 16.35
CA LYS A 114 8.09 -7.03 17.04
C LYS A 114 7.94 -5.79 16.16
N VAL A 115 6.72 -5.53 15.70
CA VAL A 115 6.43 -4.43 14.78
C VAL A 115 5.62 -3.34 15.46
N VAL A 116 6.07 -2.10 15.30
CA VAL A 116 5.39 -0.88 15.70
C VAL A 116 5.21 -0.01 14.46
N VAL A 117 4.01 0.55 14.27
CA VAL A 117 3.67 1.48 13.19
C VAL A 117 3.30 2.83 13.81
N VAL A 118 3.89 3.91 13.29
CA VAL A 118 3.49 5.28 13.64
C VAL A 118 2.79 5.92 12.44
N GLU A 119 1.62 6.51 12.66
CA GLU A 119 0.86 7.23 11.65
C GLU A 119 0.51 8.63 12.16
N LYS A 120 0.92 9.65 11.40
CA LYS A 120 0.69 11.05 11.76
C LYS A 120 -0.79 11.42 11.82
N ARG A 121 -1.63 10.80 11.00
CA ARG A 121 -3.07 11.09 10.94
C ARG A 121 -3.84 10.29 11.99
N ASP A 122 -4.97 10.85 12.42
CA ASP A 122 -5.93 10.21 13.32
C ASP A 122 -7.16 9.66 12.56
N ARG A 123 -7.14 9.71 11.22
CA ARG A 123 -8.24 9.26 10.35
C ARG A 123 -7.74 8.76 9.00
N LEU A 124 -8.50 7.83 8.43
CA LEU A 124 -8.31 7.29 7.08
C LEU A 124 -9.39 7.91 6.17
N SER A 125 -9.00 8.84 5.30
CA SER A 125 -9.97 9.75 4.64
C SER A 125 -9.88 9.83 3.12
N ARG A 126 -8.95 9.13 2.48
CA ARG A 126 -8.77 9.20 1.03
C ARG A 126 -9.81 8.34 0.32
N ASN A 127 -10.69 8.97 -0.45
CA ASN A 127 -11.75 8.29 -1.21
C ASN A 127 -11.28 7.76 -2.57
N ASN A 128 -10.18 8.31 -3.11
CA ASN A 128 -9.63 7.87 -4.40
C ASN A 128 -9.46 6.34 -4.46
N VAL A 129 -9.68 5.80 -5.65
CA VAL A 129 -9.79 4.37 -5.90
C VAL A 129 -8.52 3.84 -6.57
N LEU A 130 -8.00 2.74 -6.03
CA LEU A 130 -6.83 2.04 -6.53
C LEU A 130 -7.26 0.84 -7.35
N HIS A 131 -6.68 0.67 -8.53
CA HIS A 131 -6.73 -0.59 -9.23
C HIS A 131 -5.82 -1.63 -8.57
N LEU A 132 -6.22 -2.90 -8.64
CA LEU A 132 -5.56 -4.03 -8.02
C LEU A 132 -5.22 -5.07 -9.08
N TRP A 133 -3.93 -5.34 -9.26
CA TRP A 133 -3.51 -6.43 -10.13
C TRP A 133 -3.99 -7.79 -9.58
N PRO A 134 -4.16 -8.82 -10.43
CA PRO A 134 -4.69 -10.12 -10.01
C PRO A 134 -3.94 -10.75 -8.82
N PHE A 135 -2.62 -10.61 -8.76
CA PHE A 135 -1.82 -11.14 -7.65
C PHE A 135 -2.12 -10.42 -6.32
N VAL A 136 -2.41 -9.12 -6.36
CA VAL A 136 -2.80 -8.32 -5.19
C VAL A 136 -4.17 -8.77 -4.69
N ILE A 137 -5.12 -8.94 -5.61
CA ILE A 137 -6.46 -9.46 -5.26
C ILE A 137 -6.34 -10.82 -4.59
N HIS A 138 -5.49 -11.71 -5.12
CA HIS A 138 -5.23 -13.02 -4.53
C HIS A 138 -4.59 -12.92 -3.13
N ASP A 139 -3.55 -12.08 -2.96
CA ASP A 139 -2.89 -11.85 -1.67
C ASP A 139 -3.88 -11.35 -0.60
N LEU A 140 -4.66 -10.31 -0.93
CA LEU A 140 -5.68 -9.75 -0.04
C LEU A 140 -6.78 -10.78 0.31
N ARG A 141 -7.24 -11.57 -0.67
CA ARG A 141 -8.19 -12.69 -0.42
C ARG A 141 -7.58 -13.76 0.49
N ALA A 142 -6.29 -14.06 0.33
CA ALA A 142 -5.56 -14.99 1.17
C ALA A 142 -5.41 -14.47 2.61
N LEU A 143 -5.34 -13.15 2.80
CA LEU A 143 -5.38 -12.47 4.11
C LEU A 143 -6.79 -12.21 4.64
N GLY A 144 -7.83 -12.76 4.01
CA GLY A 144 -9.19 -12.69 4.54
C GLY A 144 -9.95 -11.41 4.21
N ALA A 145 -9.53 -10.65 3.20
CA ALA A 145 -10.18 -9.41 2.77
C ALA A 145 -11.71 -9.47 2.71
N LYS A 146 -12.28 -10.54 2.12
CA LYS A 146 -13.74 -10.73 2.00
C LYS A 146 -14.50 -10.82 3.33
N LYS A 147 -13.81 -11.08 4.45
CA LYS A 147 -14.42 -11.12 5.79
C LYS A 147 -14.56 -9.73 6.41
N PHE A 148 -13.68 -8.80 6.03
CA PHE A 148 -13.72 -7.41 6.47
C PHE A 148 -14.47 -6.51 5.49
N PHE A 149 -14.48 -6.88 4.21
CA PHE A 149 -15.18 -6.17 3.15
C PHE A 149 -15.84 -7.18 2.20
N GLY A 150 -17.12 -7.47 2.43
CA GLY A 150 -17.84 -8.53 1.68
C GLY A 150 -17.89 -8.32 0.17
N LYS A 151 -17.85 -7.05 -0.28
CA LYS A 151 -17.83 -6.67 -1.68
C LYS A 151 -16.43 -6.71 -2.33
N PHE A 152 -15.39 -7.05 -1.56
CA PHE A 152 -14.01 -7.04 -2.04
C PHE A 152 -13.85 -7.89 -3.30
N CYS A 153 -13.59 -7.20 -4.42
CA CYS A 153 -13.43 -7.77 -5.76
C CYS A 153 -14.51 -8.84 -6.05
N ALA A 154 -15.78 -8.48 -5.86
CA ALA A 154 -16.91 -9.32 -6.23
C ALA A 154 -17.20 -9.18 -7.74
N GLY A 155 -17.42 -10.31 -8.43
CA GLY A 155 -17.57 -10.30 -9.89
C GLY A 155 -16.27 -9.88 -10.58
N ALA A 156 -16.37 -8.92 -11.50
CA ALA A 156 -15.25 -8.37 -12.27
C ALA A 156 -14.56 -7.17 -11.59
N ILE A 157 -14.99 -6.76 -10.40
CA ILE A 157 -14.39 -5.61 -9.69
C ILE A 157 -12.92 -5.92 -9.36
N ASP A 158 -12.03 -5.03 -9.80
CA ASP A 158 -10.59 -5.14 -9.62
C ASP A 158 -9.98 -3.91 -8.94
N HIS A 159 -10.78 -3.12 -8.23
CA HIS A 159 -10.36 -1.90 -7.56
C HIS A 159 -10.91 -1.77 -6.14
N ILE A 160 -10.36 -0.83 -5.37
CA ILE A 160 -10.77 -0.52 -3.99
C ILE A 160 -10.41 0.93 -3.60
N SER A 161 -11.26 1.63 -2.86
CA SER A 161 -10.89 2.92 -2.26
C SER A 161 -9.68 2.79 -1.32
N ILE A 162 -8.80 3.79 -1.32
CA ILE A 162 -7.59 3.81 -0.48
C ILE A 162 -7.97 3.61 0.99
N ARG A 163 -8.98 4.36 1.47
CA ARG A 163 -9.46 4.25 2.85
C ARG A 163 -9.94 2.84 3.20
N GLN A 164 -10.60 2.12 2.30
CA GLN A 164 -11.06 0.76 2.59
C GLN A 164 -9.90 -0.22 2.65
N LEU A 165 -8.95 -0.10 1.73
CA LEU A 165 -7.74 -0.92 1.77
C LEU A 165 -6.98 -0.72 3.08
N GLN A 166 -6.85 0.53 3.54
CA GLN A 166 -6.23 0.85 4.83
C GLN A 166 -7.01 0.25 6.01
N CYS A 167 -8.34 0.41 6.06
CA CYS A 167 -9.18 -0.19 7.12
C CYS A 167 -9.06 -1.72 7.16
N LEU A 168 -8.99 -2.36 5.99
CA LEU A 168 -8.84 -3.80 5.85
C LEU A 168 -7.47 -4.27 6.33
N MET A 169 -6.40 -3.64 5.88
CA MET A 169 -5.03 -3.93 6.31
C MET A 169 -4.83 -3.68 7.80
N LEU A 170 -5.45 -2.62 8.34
CA LEU A 170 -5.47 -2.32 9.77
C LEU A 170 -6.03 -3.46 10.60
N LYS A 171 -7.18 -3.98 10.21
CA LYS A 171 -7.80 -5.10 10.91
C LYS A 171 -6.88 -6.32 10.92
N ILE A 172 -6.25 -6.63 9.79
CA ILE A 172 -5.32 -7.77 9.69
C ILE A 172 -4.09 -7.56 10.55
N ALA A 173 -3.43 -6.39 10.47
CA ALA A 173 -2.24 -6.09 11.24
C ALA A 173 -2.47 -6.19 12.75
N LEU A 174 -3.58 -5.62 13.25
CA LEU A 174 -3.97 -5.70 14.66
C LEU A 174 -4.19 -7.15 15.12
N LEU A 175 -4.89 -7.97 14.32
CA LEU A 175 -5.11 -9.38 14.65
C LEU A 175 -3.82 -10.23 14.63
N LEU A 176 -2.78 -9.78 13.92
CA LEU A 176 -1.46 -10.42 13.91
C LEU A 176 -0.53 -9.89 15.02
N GLY A 177 -0.95 -8.84 15.75
CA GLY A 177 -0.23 -8.29 16.90
C GLY A 177 0.67 -7.09 16.58
N VAL A 178 0.53 -6.50 15.39
CA VAL A 178 1.19 -5.22 15.06
C VAL A 178 0.67 -4.14 16.01
N GLU A 179 1.58 -3.39 16.60
CA GLU A 179 1.25 -2.24 17.44
C GLU A 179 1.18 -0.98 16.60
N ILE A 180 0.13 -0.17 16.78
CA ILE A 180 -0.17 0.98 15.91
C ILE A 180 -0.46 2.19 16.78
N HIS A 181 0.22 3.30 16.47
CA HIS A 181 0.08 4.59 17.14
C HIS A 181 -0.39 5.64 16.12
N GLU A 182 -1.66 6.02 16.22
CA GLU A 182 -2.29 7.08 15.43
C GLU A 182 -2.05 8.47 16.01
N GLY A 183 -2.05 9.51 15.17
CA GLY A 183 -1.79 10.88 15.61
C GLY A 183 -0.33 11.16 16.02
N VAL A 184 0.60 10.27 15.64
CA VAL A 184 2.03 10.37 15.99
C VAL A 184 2.86 10.50 14.73
N GLY A 185 3.49 11.66 14.56
CA GLY A 185 4.42 11.93 13.46
C GLY A 185 5.82 11.40 13.80
N PHE A 186 6.48 10.77 12.82
CA PHE A 186 7.93 10.59 12.86
C PHE A 186 8.57 11.90 12.36
N GLU A 187 9.49 12.44 13.15
CA GLU A 187 10.15 13.72 12.83
C GLU A 187 11.65 13.54 12.60
N GLY A 188 12.27 12.49 13.16
CA GLY A 188 13.69 12.24 12.98
C GLY A 188 14.20 10.95 13.62
N LEU A 189 15.46 10.63 13.34
CA LEU A 189 16.14 9.46 13.90
C LEU A 189 17.03 9.89 15.06
N VAL A 190 16.88 9.25 16.23
CA VAL A 190 17.72 9.48 17.40
C VAL A 190 18.81 8.40 17.45
N PRO A 191 20.10 8.77 17.31
CA PRO A 191 21.19 7.81 17.39
C PRO A 191 21.38 7.28 18.83
N PRO A 192 21.97 6.08 19.00
CA PRO A 192 22.42 5.56 20.29
C PRO A 192 23.26 6.62 21.03
N PRO A 193 23.08 6.86 22.35
CA PRO A 193 23.81 7.88 23.12
C PRO A 193 25.31 7.56 23.29
N GLU A 194 26.11 8.56 23.70
CA GLU A 194 27.57 8.41 23.91
C GLU A 194 27.86 7.57 25.14
N ASP A 195 27.15 7.87 26.22
CA ASP A 195 27.22 7.12 27.44
C ASP A 195 26.47 5.79 27.28
N GLN A 196 27.24 4.72 27.25
CA GLN A 196 26.79 3.33 27.12
C GLN A 196 27.19 2.51 28.37
N ASN A 197 27.60 3.18 29.46
CA ASN A 197 28.23 2.53 30.60
C ASN A 197 27.24 1.72 31.47
N ASN A 198 25.97 2.14 31.52
CA ASN A 198 24.94 1.50 32.36
C ASN A 198 23.96 0.63 31.56
N GLU A 199 23.48 1.11 30.40
CA GLU A 199 22.55 0.38 29.53
C GLU A 199 22.94 0.56 28.06
N LYS A 200 22.87 -0.54 27.28
CA LYS A 200 23.11 -0.51 25.84
C LYS A 200 21.88 0.00 25.09
N ILE A 201 21.74 1.32 25.03
CA ILE A 201 20.61 1.99 24.40
C ILE A 201 20.78 2.01 22.88
N GLY A 202 19.81 1.46 22.15
CA GLY A 202 19.79 1.39 20.69
C GLY A 202 19.27 2.65 19.97
N TRP A 203 18.94 2.48 18.68
CA TRP A 203 18.32 3.51 17.85
C TRP A 203 16.87 3.78 18.26
N ARG A 204 16.46 5.05 18.27
CA ARG A 204 15.09 5.48 18.59
C ARG A 204 14.57 6.50 17.57
N ALA A 205 13.30 6.86 17.71
CA ALA A 205 12.66 7.86 16.85
C ALA A 205 12.35 9.14 17.64
N GLU A 206 12.61 10.28 17.02
CA GLU A 206 12.02 11.54 17.40
C GLU A 206 10.60 11.58 16.83
N VAL A 207 9.63 11.90 17.68
CA VAL A 207 8.22 11.86 17.34
C VAL A 207 7.50 13.11 17.80
N SER A 208 6.37 13.41 17.14
CA SER A 208 5.44 14.45 17.56
C SER A 208 4.09 13.81 17.88
N PRO A 209 3.57 13.94 19.12
CA PRO A 209 4.15 14.70 20.24
C PRO A 209 5.34 13.97 20.92
N PRO A 210 6.33 14.71 21.46
CA PRO A 210 7.61 14.13 21.92
C PRO A 210 7.49 13.28 23.19
N ASP A 211 6.48 13.52 24.01
CA ASP A 211 6.17 12.76 25.23
C ASP A 211 5.45 11.44 24.96
N HIS A 212 5.12 11.15 23.70
CA HIS A 212 4.46 9.91 23.33
C HIS A 212 5.34 8.68 23.70
N PRO A 213 4.79 7.61 24.31
CA PRO A 213 5.59 6.46 24.79
C PRO A 213 6.44 5.77 23.72
N VAL A 214 6.04 5.87 22.45
CA VAL A 214 6.79 5.30 21.32
C VAL A 214 8.17 5.94 21.13
N SER A 215 8.42 7.14 21.67
CA SER A 215 9.75 7.79 21.67
C SER A 215 10.82 6.94 22.36
N GLN A 216 10.40 6.08 23.31
CA GLN A 216 11.28 5.18 24.04
C GLN A 216 11.46 3.82 23.33
N TYR A 217 10.75 3.59 22.23
CA TYR A 217 10.85 2.34 21.49
C TYR A 217 12.16 2.29 20.71
N GLU A 218 13.02 1.34 21.10
CA GLU A 218 14.23 1.05 20.36
C GLU A 218 13.97 0.05 19.22
N PHE A 219 14.62 0.25 18.08
CA PHE A 219 14.45 -0.59 16.91
C PHE A 219 15.76 -0.82 16.14
N ASP A 220 15.81 -1.94 15.42
CA ASP A 220 16.97 -2.37 14.62
C ASP A 220 16.66 -2.27 13.12
N VAL A 221 15.38 -2.10 12.78
CA VAL A 221 14.89 -1.90 11.42
C VAL A 221 13.90 -0.73 11.38
N LEU A 222 14.06 0.15 10.40
CA LEU A 222 13.17 1.26 10.12
C LEU A 222 12.67 1.17 8.67
N ILE A 223 11.35 1.16 8.49
CA ILE A 223 10.70 1.09 7.17
C ILE A 223 10.00 2.43 6.89
N GLY A 224 10.49 3.18 5.91
CA GLY A 224 9.85 4.40 5.41
C GLY A 224 8.75 4.06 4.41
N ALA A 225 7.50 4.36 4.77
CA ALA A 225 6.29 4.13 3.97
C ALA A 225 5.31 5.32 4.06
N ASP A 226 5.84 6.53 4.21
CA ASP A 226 5.10 7.77 4.47
C ASP A 226 4.73 8.56 3.20
N GLY A 227 4.92 7.92 2.03
CA GLY A 227 4.60 8.44 0.71
C GLY A 227 5.55 9.55 0.28
N LYS A 228 5.04 10.52 -0.48
CA LYS A 228 5.81 11.64 -1.06
C LYS A 228 6.55 12.52 -0.04
N ARG A 229 6.19 12.47 1.25
CA ARG A 229 6.87 13.28 2.29
C ARG A 229 8.31 12.84 2.53
N ASN A 230 8.59 11.54 2.44
CA ASN A 230 9.94 10.97 2.57
C ASN A 230 10.72 11.52 3.77
N THR A 231 10.16 11.39 4.96
CA THR A 231 10.79 11.84 6.21
C THR A 231 12.10 11.10 6.54
N LEU A 232 12.40 10.01 5.83
CA LEU A 232 13.61 9.23 6.03
C LEU A 232 14.78 9.78 5.22
N GLU A 233 15.70 10.47 5.91
CA GLU A 233 16.84 11.13 5.28
C GLU A 233 17.88 10.18 4.68
N GLY A 234 18.61 10.68 3.69
CA GLY A 234 19.83 10.08 3.14
C GLY A 234 19.63 8.90 2.17
N PHE A 235 18.44 8.80 1.59
CA PHE A 235 18.21 8.11 0.34
C PHE A 235 18.31 9.12 -0.81
N GLN A 236 19.26 8.92 -1.72
CA GLN A 236 19.32 9.71 -2.95
C GLN A 236 18.13 9.37 -3.85
N ARG A 237 17.59 10.37 -4.55
CA ARG A 237 16.42 10.23 -5.43
C ARG A 237 16.74 10.74 -6.82
N LYS A 238 16.29 9.98 -7.82
CA LYS A 238 16.30 10.36 -9.23
C LYS A 238 14.92 10.91 -9.59
N GLU A 239 14.92 12.10 -10.17
CA GLU A 239 13.73 12.69 -10.77
C GLU A 239 13.67 12.28 -12.24
N PHE A 240 12.53 11.72 -12.65
CA PHE A 240 12.20 11.46 -14.04
C PHE A 240 11.15 12.49 -14.45
N ARG A 241 11.56 13.44 -15.28
CA ARG A 241 10.69 14.51 -15.76
C ARG A 241 10.20 14.21 -17.17
N GLY A 242 8.90 13.95 -17.29
CA GLY A 242 8.22 13.71 -18.55
C GLY A 242 7.71 15.00 -19.20
N LYS A 243 6.84 14.83 -20.20
CA LYS A 243 6.00 15.94 -20.70
C LYS A 243 5.07 16.41 -19.57
N LEU A 244 4.65 17.68 -19.64
CA LEU A 244 3.69 18.23 -18.69
C LEU A 244 2.41 17.37 -18.68
N ALA A 245 2.11 16.78 -17.53
CA ALA A 245 0.93 15.96 -17.31
C ALA A 245 0.21 16.46 -16.05
N ILE A 246 -1.06 16.82 -16.21
CA ILE A 246 -1.89 17.37 -15.13
C ILE A 246 -3.04 16.41 -14.90
N ALA A 247 -3.03 15.72 -13.78
CA ALA A 247 -4.11 14.81 -13.42
C ALA A 247 -5.17 15.51 -12.57
N ILE A 248 -6.43 15.15 -12.81
CA ILE A 248 -7.57 15.56 -12.01
C ILE A 248 -8.21 14.28 -11.48
N THR A 249 -8.41 14.21 -10.16
CA THR A 249 -9.25 13.18 -9.56
C THR A 249 -10.52 13.81 -9.02
N VAL A 250 -11.65 13.14 -9.20
CA VAL A 250 -12.93 13.57 -8.65
C VAL A 250 -13.71 12.38 -8.11
N ASN A 251 -14.40 12.58 -6.99
CA ASN A 251 -15.30 11.61 -6.39
C ASN A 251 -16.71 12.18 -6.32
N PHE A 252 -17.69 11.49 -6.90
CA PHE A 252 -19.11 11.78 -6.72
C PHE A 252 -19.77 10.76 -5.79
N ILE A 253 -20.89 11.15 -5.17
CA ILE A 253 -21.66 10.28 -4.29
C ILE A 253 -22.26 9.14 -5.11
N ASN A 254 -21.98 7.90 -4.71
CA ASN A 254 -22.64 6.72 -5.25
C ASN A 254 -23.79 6.31 -4.32
N ARG A 255 -25.03 6.59 -4.73
CA ARG A 255 -26.25 6.25 -3.98
C ARG A 255 -26.66 4.79 -4.17
N ARG A 256 -25.97 4.06 -5.04
CA ARG A 256 -26.14 2.62 -5.32
C ARG A 256 -27.55 2.29 -5.84
N THR A 257 -28.15 3.21 -6.58
CA THR A 257 -29.41 2.98 -7.27
C THR A 257 -29.23 1.98 -8.42
N LYS A 258 -30.34 1.41 -8.91
CA LYS A 258 -30.30 0.52 -10.09
C LYS A 258 -29.80 1.24 -11.35
N ALA A 259 -30.03 2.55 -11.47
CA ALA A 259 -29.54 3.36 -12.59
C ALA A 259 -28.02 3.47 -12.56
N GLU A 260 -27.46 3.90 -11.45
CA GLU A 260 -26.01 3.97 -11.23
C GLU A 260 -25.33 2.61 -11.42
N ALA A 261 -25.98 1.53 -10.96
CA ALA A 261 -25.45 0.16 -11.10
C ALA A 261 -25.32 -0.31 -12.55
N ARG A 262 -26.10 0.24 -13.50
CA ARG A 262 -26.05 -0.15 -14.92
C ARG A 262 -24.98 0.58 -15.74
N VAL A 263 -24.51 1.74 -15.28
CA VAL A 263 -23.49 2.52 -16.01
C VAL A 263 -22.19 1.73 -16.08
N GLU A 264 -21.62 1.53 -17.26
CA GLU A 264 -20.39 0.76 -17.41
C GLU A 264 -19.17 1.55 -16.89
N GLU A 265 -18.21 0.82 -16.33
CA GLU A 265 -16.92 1.40 -15.91
C GLU A 265 -16.03 1.66 -17.13
N ILE A 266 -15.08 2.57 -16.96
CA ILE A 266 -14.11 2.93 -18.00
C ILE A 266 -12.74 2.49 -17.50
N SER A 267 -12.32 1.29 -17.86
CA SER A 267 -10.99 0.74 -17.52
C SER A 267 -9.91 1.31 -18.46
N GLY A 268 -9.46 2.53 -18.19
CA GLY A 268 -8.28 3.08 -18.87
C GLY A 268 -8.45 3.34 -20.35
N VAL A 269 -9.45 4.14 -20.72
CA VAL A 269 -9.55 4.59 -22.10
C VAL A 269 -8.51 5.68 -22.30
N ALA A 270 -7.39 5.32 -22.92
CA ALA A 270 -6.37 6.27 -23.38
C ALA A 270 -6.78 6.87 -24.73
N PHE A 271 -6.36 8.11 -25.00
CA PHE A 271 -6.57 8.78 -26.29
C PHE A 271 -6.17 7.92 -27.48
N ILE A 272 -5.08 7.17 -27.33
CA ILE A 272 -4.51 6.29 -28.36
C ILE A 272 -5.54 5.26 -28.84
N PHE A 273 -6.39 4.73 -27.95
CA PHE A 273 -7.32 3.66 -28.25
C PHE A 273 -8.73 4.13 -28.60
N ASN A 274 -9.12 5.36 -28.22
CA ASN A 274 -10.46 5.89 -28.50
C ASN A 274 -10.45 7.35 -28.94
N GLN A 275 -9.68 7.65 -29.99
CA GLN A 275 -9.52 9.02 -30.49
C GLN A 275 -10.83 9.71 -30.86
N LYS A 276 -11.84 8.95 -31.32
CA LYS A 276 -13.15 9.50 -31.66
C LYS A 276 -13.83 10.08 -30.41
N PHE A 277 -13.88 9.31 -29.32
CA PHE A 277 -14.45 9.75 -28.05
C PHE A 277 -13.83 11.07 -27.55
N PHE A 278 -12.50 11.20 -27.56
CA PHE A 278 -11.84 12.41 -27.08
C PHE A 278 -12.00 13.61 -28.03
N LYS A 279 -12.06 13.37 -29.35
CA LYS A 279 -12.38 14.43 -30.32
C LYS A 279 -13.80 14.95 -30.15
N ASP A 280 -14.74 14.04 -29.92
CA ASP A 280 -16.15 14.38 -29.68
C ASP A 280 -16.30 15.12 -28.35
N LEU A 281 -15.60 14.69 -27.28
CA LEU A 281 -15.53 15.39 -25.99
C LEU A 281 -15.04 16.83 -26.18
N LEU A 282 -13.91 17.02 -26.89
CA LEU A 282 -13.36 18.33 -27.16
C LEU A 282 -14.32 19.20 -27.97
N ALA A 283 -14.96 18.64 -28.99
CA ALA A 283 -15.89 19.37 -29.85
C ALA A 283 -17.16 19.82 -29.11
N GLU A 284 -17.69 18.99 -28.21
CA GLU A 284 -18.96 19.25 -27.52
C GLU A 284 -18.79 20.08 -26.24
N THR A 285 -17.70 19.86 -25.50
CA THR A 285 -17.49 20.44 -24.16
C THR A 285 -16.32 21.44 -24.09
N GLY A 286 -15.44 21.45 -25.11
CA GLY A 286 -14.18 22.19 -25.07
C GLY A 286 -13.11 21.58 -24.15
N ILE A 287 -13.33 20.36 -23.64
CA ILE A 287 -12.41 19.64 -22.73
C ILE A 287 -11.47 18.75 -23.55
N ASP A 288 -10.17 19.00 -23.45
CA ASP A 288 -9.12 18.16 -24.06
C ASP A 288 -8.41 17.29 -23.00
N LEU A 289 -8.57 15.96 -23.13
CA LEU A 289 -7.98 14.96 -22.23
C LEU A 289 -7.08 13.99 -22.99
N GLU A 290 -6.07 13.48 -22.30
CA GLU A 290 -5.19 12.40 -22.76
C GLU A 290 -5.70 11.02 -22.35
N ASN A 291 -6.29 10.92 -21.15
CA ASN A 291 -6.93 9.72 -20.64
C ASN A 291 -8.09 10.08 -19.70
N ILE A 292 -9.03 9.15 -19.57
CA ILE A 292 -10.08 9.21 -18.56
C ILE A 292 -10.47 7.80 -18.10
N VAL A 293 -10.82 7.73 -16.83
CA VAL A 293 -11.03 6.49 -16.09
C VAL A 293 -12.21 6.69 -15.19
N TYR A 294 -13.04 5.67 -15.09
CA TYR A 294 -14.18 5.66 -14.20
C TYR A 294 -14.25 4.32 -13.46
N TYR A 295 -14.17 4.38 -12.14
CA TYR A 295 -14.44 3.25 -11.25
C TYR A 295 -15.69 3.51 -10.42
N LYS A 296 -16.54 2.49 -10.33
CA LYS A 296 -17.75 2.52 -9.51
C LYS A 296 -17.49 1.79 -8.19
N ASP A 297 -17.06 2.55 -7.19
CA ASP A 297 -16.70 2.02 -5.88
C ASP A 297 -17.64 2.56 -4.78
N GLU A 298 -17.13 2.86 -3.58
CA GLU A 298 -17.90 3.61 -2.57
C GLU A 298 -18.33 5.01 -3.06
N THR A 299 -17.60 5.55 -4.03
CA THR A 299 -17.89 6.77 -4.79
C THR A 299 -17.87 6.45 -6.29
N HIS A 300 -18.45 7.32 -7.11
CA HIS A 300 -18.15 7.34 -8.54
C HIS A 300 -16.83 8.09 -8.70
N TYR A 301 -15.75 7.34 -8.87
CA TYR A 301 -14.40 7.89 -8.93
C TYR A 301 -13.96 8.06 -10.37
N PHE A 302 -13.49 9.25 -10.70
CA PHE A 302 -12.85 9.52 -11.97
C PHE A 302 -11.42 10.01 -11.76
N VAL A 303 -10.53 9.57 -12.63
CA VAL A 303 -9.22 10.17 -12.82
C VAL A 303 -9.01 10.45 -14.30
N MET A 304 -8.50 11.62 -14.61
CA MET A 304 -8.28 12.08 -15.98
C MET A 304 -7.02 12.91 -16.07
N THR A 305 -6.35 12.84 -17.22
CA THR A 305 -5.18 13.66 -17.51
C THR A 305 -5.58 14.74 -18.51
N ALA A 306 -5.55 16.00 -18.09
CA ALA A 306 -6.02 17.12 -18.88
C ALA A 306 -4.86 17.87 -19.53
N LYS A 307 -5.06 18.32 -20.77
CA LYS A 307 -4.05 19.16 -21.44
C LYS A 307 -4.09 20.58 -20.87
N LYS A 308 -2.93 21.18 -20.65
CA LYS A 308 -2.80 22.56 -20.12
C LYS A 308 -3.65 23.60 -20.88
N PRO A 309 -3.68 23.65 -22.23
CA PRO A 309 -4.51 24.61 -22.95
C PRO A 309 -6.01 24.47 -22.64
N SER A 310 -6.51 23.24 -22.46
CA SER A 310 -7.90 22.98 -22.07
C SER A 310 -8.24 23.62 -20.73
N LEU A 311 -7.37 23.43 -19.73
CA LEU A 311 -7.57 23.97 -18.38
C LEU A 311 -7.55 25.49 -18.35
N ILE A 312 -6.69 26.12 -19.15
CA ILE A 312 -6.64 27.59 -19.28
C ILE A 312 -7.89 28.10 -19.98
N ASN A 313 -8.27 27.49 -21.11
CA ASN A 313 -9.43 27.92 -21.90
C ASN A 313 -10.76 27.76 -21.12
N LYS A 314 -10.87 26.74 -20.27
CA LYS A 314 -12.02 26.53 -19.39
C LYS A 314 -11.94 27.34 -18.08
N GLY A 315 -10.92 28.18 -17.91
CA GLY A 315 -10.74 29.05 -16.75
C GLY A 315 -10.36 28.33 -15.45
N VAL A 316 -9.99 27.04 -15.52
CA VAL A 316 -9.52 26.27 -14.36
C VAL A 316 -8.18 26.81 -13.87
N ILE A 317 -7.28 27.11 -14.83
CA ILE A 317 -5.99 27.75 -14.56
C ILE A 317 -6.15 29.24 -14.86
N ILE A 318 -5.92 30.08 -13.85
CA ILE A 318 -6.13 31.54 -13.93
C ILE A 318 -5.03 32.19 -14.79
N LYS A 319 -3.76 31.82 -14.56
CA LYS A 319 -2.62 32.35 -15.28
C LYS A 319 -1.69 31.24 -15.76
N ASP A 320 -1.22 31.37 -17.00
CA ASP A 320 -0.22 30.48 -17.58
C ASP A 320 1.17 30.77 -16.98
N PHE A 321 1.60 29.92 -16.06
CA PHE A 321 2.98 29.89 -15.56
C PHE A 321 3.80 28.79 -16.24
N GLN A 322 5.10 29.08 -16.44
CA GLN A 322 6.07 28.11 -16.95
C GLN A 322 6.44 27.04 -15.92
N GLU A 323 6.49 27.41 -14.64
CA GLU A 323 6.84 26.51 -13.54
C GLU A 323 5.60 25.76 -13.06
N THR A 324 5.61 24.43 -13.11
CA THR A 324 4.44 23.59 -12.77
C THR A 324 3.96 23.78 -11.34
N ALA A 325 4.88 23.96 -10.39
CA ALA A 325 4.52 24.23 -8.99
C ALA A 325 3.70 25.52 -8.82
N LYS A 326 4.00 26.56 -9.61
CA LYS A 326 3.21 27.81 -9.63
C LYS A 326 1.93 27.66 -10.45
N LEU A 327 1.99 26.90 -11.55
CA LEU A 327 0.85 26.64 -12.41
C LEU A 327 -0.29 25.96 -11.65
N LEU A 328 0.05 24.99 -10.80
CA LEU A 328 -0.90 24.19 -10.02
C LEU A 328 -1.05 24.66 -8.56
N ALA A 329 -0.50 25.83 -8.23
CA ALA A 329 -0.64 26.42 -6.90
C ALA A 329 -2.12 26.72 -6.60
N SER A 330 -2.53 26.60 -5.33
CA SER A 330 -3.91 26.81 -4.91
C SER A 330 -4.48 28.17 -5.29
N GLU A 331 -3.63 29.19 -5.39
CA GLU A 331 -4.00 30.56 -5.73
C GLU A 331 -4.21 30.74 -7.25
N ASN A 332 -3.71 29.80 -8.07
CA ASN A 332 -3.80 29.84 -9.53
C ASN A 332 -4.86 28.88 -10.10
N VAL A 333 -5.54 28.13 -9.23
CA VAL A 333 -6.57 27.17 -9.60
C VAL A 333 -7.94 27.68 -9.14
N ASP A 334 -8.81 27.99 -10.10
CA ASP A 334 -10.21 28.31 -9.82
C ASP A 334 -10.96 27.01 -9.47
N LYS A 335 -11.38 26.90 -8.21
CA LYS A 335 -12.04 25.70 -7.68
C LYS A 335 -13.43 25.47 -8.27
N ASP A 336 -14.16 26.51 -8.63
CA ASP A 336 -15.51 26.38 -9.19
C ASP A 336 -15.45 25.98 -10.66
N ALA A 337 -14.49 26.55 -11.41
CA ALA A 337 -14.19 26.11 -12.76
C ALA A 337 -13.70 24.65 -12.78
N LEU A 338 -12.82 24.26 -11.84
CA LEU A 338 -12.34 22.88 -11.71
C LEU A 338 -13.49 21.89 -11.47
N GLN A 339 -14.42 22.23 -10.57
CA GLN A 339 -15.60 21.42 -10.31
C GLN A 339 -16.48 21.26 -11.55
N LYS A 340 -16.75 22.35 -12.27
CA LYS A 340 -17.53 22.31 -13.52
C LYS A 340 -16.84 21.45 -14.58
N TYR A 341 -15.53 21.65 -14.77
CA TYR A 341 -14.70 20.88 -15.69
C TYR A 341 -14.77 19.38 -15.41
N ALA A 342 -14.54 18.98 -14.15
CA ALA A 342 -14.55 17.58 -13.74
C ALA A 342 -15.93 16.93 -13.89
N ARG A 343 -17.00 17.67 -13.56
CA ARG A 343 -18.39 17.18 -13.73
C ARG A 343 -18.75 16.98 -15.19
N GLU A 344 -18.47 17.97 -16.04
CA GLU A 344 -18.79 17.92 -17.47
C GLU A 344 -18.04 16.77 -18.17
N ALA A 345 -16.75 16.57 -17.83
CA ALA A 345 -15.99 15.43 -18.31
C ALA A 345 -16.58 14.08 -17.84
N ALA A 346 -17.01 13.99 -16.58
CA ALA A 346 -17.63 12.78 -16.03
C ALA A 346 -18.99 12.47 -16.66
N ASP A 347 -19.85 13.48 -16.80
CA ASP A 347 -21.16 13.37 -17.45
C ASP A 347 -21.02 12.87 -18.89
N PHE A 348 -20.18 13.53 -19.70
CA PHE A 348 -19.92 13.11 -21.08
C PHE A 348 -19.37 11.68 -21.14
N SER A 349 -18.37 11.36 -20.30
CA SER A 349 -17.71 10.04 -20.33
C SER A 349 -18.64 8.88 -19.99
N THR A 350 -19.70 9.14 -19.23
CA THR A 350 -20.71 8.14 -18.86
C THR A 350 -21.97 8.20 -19.72
N ASN A 351 -21.92 8.90 -20.86
CA ASN A 351 -23.06 9.14 -21.75
C ASN A 351 -24.27 9.72 -21.02
N TYR A 352 -24.02 10.58 -20.02
CA TYR A 352 -25.04 11.21 -19.18
C TYR A 352 -25.97 10.21 -18.46
N GLN A 353 -25.49 8.98 -18.21
CA GLN A 353 -26.29 7.93 -17.56
C GLN A 353 -26.23 7.98 -16.04
N LEU A 354 -25.25 8.67 -15.46
CA LEU A 354 -25.16 8.88 -14.01
C LEU A 354 -26.14 9.98 -13.58
N PRO A 355 -27.14 9.68 -12.74
CA PRO A 355 -28.07 10.71 -12.27
C PRO A 355 -27.42 11.58 -11.21
N ASP A 356 -27.58 12.90 -11.34
CA ASP A 356 -27.24 13.91 -10.33
C ASP A 356 -25.85 13.73 -9.69
N LEU A 357 -24.81 14.06 -10.47
CA LEU A 357 -23.39 14.07 -10.05
C LEU A 357 -23.14 15.09 -8.93
N GLU A 358 -23.45 14.68 -7.70
CA GLU A 358 -23.13 15.41 -6.47
C GLU A 358 -21.75 15.01 -5.98
N PHE A 359 -20.90 15.99 -5.67
CA PHE A 359 -19.54 15.72 -5.17
C PHE A 359 -19.59 15.02 -3.83
N ALA A 360 -18.75 13.99 -3.66
CA ALA A 360 -18.40 13.50 -2.34
C ALA A 360 -17.63 14.57 -1.57
N VAL A 361 -17.54 14.39 -0.26
CA VAL A 361 -16.89 15.36 0.63
C VAL A 361 -15.52 14.83 1.06
N ASN A 362 -14.48 15.65 0.90
CA ASN A 362 -13.13 15.34 1.34
C ASN A 362 -12.95 15.58 2.86
N HIS A 363 -11.76 15.33 3.40
CA HIS A 363 -11.50 15.48 4.84
C HIS A 363 -11.53 16.92 5.37
N TYR A 364 -11.62 17.93 4.49
CA TYR A 364 -11.79 19.33 4.86
C TYR A 364 -13.25 19.80 4.78
N GLY A 365 -14.20 18.91 4.46
CA GLY A 365 -15.59 19.31 4.28
C GLY A 365 -15.87 19.98 2.93
N GLN A 366 -14.96 19.86 1.96
CA GLN A 366 -15.08 20.47 0.62
C GLN A 366 -15.42 19.41 -0.44
N PRO A 367 -15.95 19.82 -1.62
CA PRO A 367 -16.08 18.93 -2.78
C PRO A 367 -14.78 18.18 -3.07
N ASP A 368 -14.89 16.86 -3.26
CA ASP A 368 -13.75 15.97 -3.43
C ASP A 368 -13.28 15.96 -4.89
N VAL A 369 -12.60 17.05 -5.27
CA VAL A 369 -11.89 17.23 -6.53
C VAL A 369 -10.51 17.79 -6.26
N ALA A 370 -9.49 17.27 -6.93
CA ALA A 370 -8.10 17.68 -6.74
C ALA A 370 -7.30 17.58 -8.03
N MET A 371 -6.32 18.47 -8.18
CA MET A 371 -5.34 18.46 -9.27
C MET A 371 -3.97 18.00 -8.76
N PHE A 372 -3.26 17.23 -9.58
CA PHE A 372 -1.94 16.68 -9.26
C PHE A 372 -0.96 16.91 -10.40
N ASP A 373 0.29 17.20 -10.03
CA ASP A 373 1.41 17.25 -10.97
C ASP A 373 1.93 15.83 -11.22
N PHE A 374 1.77 15.36 -12.46
CA PHE A 374 2.29 14.09 -12.96
C PHE A 374 3.49 14.28 -13.89
N THR A 375 4.06 15.49 -13.95
CA THR A 375 5.23 15.79 -14.78
C THR A 375 6.50 15.15 -14.24
N SER A 376 6.65 15.10 -12.92
CA SER A 376 7.85 14.61 -12.25
C SER A 376 7.53 13.40 -11.38
N MET A 377 8.22 12.29 -11.65
CA MET A 377 8.26 11.12 -10.79
C MET A 377 9.58 11.06 -10.04
N PHE A 378 9.55 10.54 -8.81
CA PHE A 378 10.74 10.29 -8.04
C PHE A 378 10.90 8.80 -7.75
N ALA A 379 12.12 8.30 -7.92
CA ALA A 379 12.51 6.98 -7.45
C ALA A 379 13.76 7.11 -6.57
N ALA A 380 13.79 6.39 -5.45
CA ALA A 380 15.00 6.26 -4.67
C ALA A 380 16.03 5.42 -5.43
N GLU A 381 17.30 5.81 -5.38
CA GLU A 381 18.39 5.07 -6.04
C GLU A 381 18.59 3.69 -5.43
N ASN A 382 18.34 3.56 -4.13
CA ASN A 382 18.49 2.32 -3.39
C ASN A 382 17.23 2.09 -2.54
N ALA A 383 16.76 0.84 -2.49
CA ALA A 383 15.59 0.47 -1.68
C ALA A 383 15.91 0.33 -0.19
N SER A 384 17.17 0.14 0.16
CA SER A 384 17.61 -0.05 1.54
C SER A 384 19.04 0.41 1.76
N ARG A 385 19.37 0.71 3.01
CA ARG A 385 20.74 0.98 3.46
C ARG A 385 20.94 0.53 4.90
N VAL A 386 22.19 0.35 5.31
CA VAL A 386 22.55 0.07 6.70
C VAL A 386 23.39 1.22 7.22
N ILE A 387 23.04 1.71 8.41
CA ILE A 387 23.88 2.67 9.14
C ILE A 387 24.32 2.04 10.46
N GLU A 388 25.54 2.36 10.89
CA GLU A 388 26.09 1.89 12.15
C GLU A 388 26.63 3.08 12.94
N ARG A 389 26.23 3.16 14.22
CA ARG A 389 26.75 4.12 15.18
C ARG A 389 26.96 3.39 16.50
N ARG A 390 28.17 3.54 17.08
CA ARG A 390 28.51 3.04 18.42
C ARG A 390 28.23 1.53 18.58
N GLY A 391 28.45 0.74 17.52
CA GLY A 391 28.21 -0.71 17.51
C GLY A 391 26.74 -1.14 17.34
N HIS A 392 25.81 -0.19 17.17
CA HIS A 392 24.41 -0.47 16.87
C HIS A 392 24.14 -0.25 15.38
N LYS A 393 23.75 -1.33 14.71
CA LYS A 393 23.35 -1.32 13.30
C LYS A 393 21.85 -1.01 13.19
N LEU A 394 21.49 -0.20 12.20
CA LEU A 394 20.11 0.05 11.81
C LEU A 394 19.95 -0.24 10.31
N LEU A 395 19.03 -1.13 9.98
CA LEU A 395 18.59 -1.35 8.61
C LEU A 395 17.46 -0.39 8.27
N GLN A 396 17.62 0.40 7.22
CA GLN A 396 16.60 1.30 6.70
C GLN A 396 16.11 0.79 5.35
N ILE A 397 14.78 0.79 5.15
CA ILE A 397 14.12 0.30 3.93
C ILE A 397 13.05 1.31 3.50
N LEU A 398 12.95 1.59 2.21
CA LEU A 398 11.83 2.35 1.62
C LEU A 398 10.84 1.38 0.96
N VAL A 399 9.55 1.66 1.10
CA VAL A 399 8.47 0.88 0.45
C VAL A 399 7.37 1.80 -0.08
N GLY A 400 6.65 1.36 -1.12
CA GLY A 400 5.57 2.13 -1.76
C GLY A 400 6.06 3.41 -2.44
N ASP A 401 5.24 4.45 -2.43
CA ASP A 401 5.55 5.73 -3.11
C ASP A 401 6.81 6.44 -2.55
N SER A 402 7.24 6.07 -1.34
CA SER A 402 8.52 6.54 -0.79
C SER A 402 9.73 5.90 -1.49
N LEU A 403 9.57 4.72 -2.09
CA LEU A 403 10.58 4.04 -2.89
C LEU A 403 10.46 4.44 -4.37
N LEU A 404 9.26 4.35 -4.93
CA LEU A 404 8.99 4.60 -6.34
C LEU A 404 7.61 5.22 -6.49
N GLU A 405 7.56 6.48 -6.93
CA GLU A 405 6.31 7.11 -7.35
C GLU A 405 5.91 6.54 -8.72
N ILE A 406 4.71 5.95 -8.81
CA ILE A 406 4.20 5.37 -10.07
C ILE A 406 3.21 6.36 -10.69
N LEU A 407 3.36 6.61 -12.00
CA LEU A 407 2.38 7.36 -12.77
C LEU A 407 1.16 6.54 -13.14
N VAL A 408 0.05 7.26 -13.24
CA VAL A 408 -1.10 6.87 -14.03
C VAL A 408 -0.72 7.05 -15.50
N GLU A 409 -0.21 5.97 -16.10
CA GLU A 409 0.05 5.74 -17.55
C GLU A 409 1.51 5.88 -18.08
N ASP A 410 1.86 4.89 -18.92
CA ASP A 410 2.87 4.76 -19.99
C ASP A 410 4.40 4.90 -19.82
N SER A 411 4.96 5.05 -18.62
CA SER A 411 6.44 5.07 -18.46
C SER A 411 7.07 3.77 -17.92
N LEU A 412 6.29 2.71 -17.68
CA LEU A 412 6.78 1.45 -17.08
C LEU A 412 7.68 0.58 -17.97
N LEU A 413 7.84 0.91 -19.26
CA LEU A 413 8.72 0.15 -20.17
C LEU A 413 10.22 0.40 -19.94
N GLU A 414 10.61 1.53 -19.32
CA GLU A 414 12.03 1.83 -19.06
C GLU A 414 12.50 1.42 -17.65
N ALA A 415 11.65 1.53 -16.63
CA ALA A 415 12.03 1.22 -15.25
C ALA A 415 12.29 -0.28 -14.99
N SER A 416 11.66 -1.17 -15.78
CA SER A 416 11.82 -2.62 -15.64
C SER A 416 13.17 -3.17 -16.13
N ARG A 417 13.98 -2.37 -16.86
CA ARG A 417 15.27 -2.81 -17.41
C ARG A 417 16.48 -2.56 -16.51
N ASN A 418 16.37 -1.72 -15.48
CA ASN A 418 17.55 -1.21 -14.76
C ASN A 418 17.60 -1.51 -13.25
N THR A 419 16.82 -2.46 -12.74
CA THR A 419 16.87 -2.81 -11.31
C THR A 419 17.54 -4.17 -11.08
N GLU A 420 18.86 -4.26 -11.29
CA GLU A 420 19.66 -5.32 -10.70
C GLU A 420 20.04 -4.92 -9.27
N VAL A 421 19.39 -5.54 -8.28
CA VAL A 421 19.70 -5.30 -6.87
C VAL A 421 20.89 -6.19 -6.47
N GLN A 422 22.06 -5.59 -6.30
CA GLN A 422 23.17 -6.26 -5.61
C GLN A 422 22.99 -6.14 -4.08
N VAL A 423 22.82 -7.27 -3.40
CA VAL A 423 22.76 -7.35 -1.93
C VAL A 423 24.01 -8.05 -1.42
N THR A 424 24.84 -7.35 -0.66
CA THR A 424 25.97 -7.95 0.09
C THR A 424 25.75 -7.82 1.61
N ALA A 425 26.09 -8.92 2.30
CA ALA A 425 26.26 -9.15 3.75
C ALA A 425 25.05 -9.49 4.68
N ASP A 426 25.21 -10.67 5.29
CA ASP A 426 24.69 -11.30 6.53
C ASP A 426 23.19 -11.60 6.77
N THR A 427 22.98 -12.64 7.59
CA THR A 427 21.96 -13.71 7.42
C THR A 427 20.56 -13.41 7.97
N CYS A 428 20.33 -12.32 8.70
CA CYS A 428 19.01 -11.92 9.20
C CYS A 428 18.31 -10.84 8.34
N PRO A 429 18.99 -9.75 7.90
CA PRO A 429 18.44 -8.77 6.96
C PRO A 429 17.93 -9.39 5.65
N ARG A 430 18.60 -10.44 5.15
CA ARG A 430 18.25 -11.12 3.89
C ARG A 430 16.85 -11.74 3.89
N GLN A 431 16.35 -12.22 5.02
CA GLN A 431 15.02 -12.84 5.10
C GLN A 431 13.90 -11.80 5.11
N LEU A 432 14.13 -10.67 5.79
CA LEU A 432 13.18 -9.55 5.78
C LEU A 432 13.15 -8.89 4.41
N ILE A 433 14.30 -8.51 3.85
CA ILE A 433 14.40 -7.94 2.51
C ILE A 433 13.87 -8.95 1.48
N GLY A 434 14.27 -10.22 1.58
CA GLY A 434 13.80 -11.29 0.72
C GLY A 434 12.29 -11.53 0.79
N ALA A 435 11.66 -11.42 1.97
CA ALA A 435 10.21 -11.54 2.10
C ALA A 435 9.47 -10.30 1.59
N LEU A 436 9.99 -9.09 1.84
CA LEU A 436 9.44 -7.84 1.30
C LEU A 436 9.52 -7.82 -0.24
N LEU A 437 10.65 -8.28 -0.81
CA LEU A 437 10.88 -8.37 -2.25
C LEU A 437 10.15 -9.55 -2.91
N ALA A 438 10.17 -10.76 -2.33
CA ALA A 438 9.54 -11.96 -2.90
C ALA A 438 8.01 -11.88 -2.92
N ASN A 439 7.42 -11.11 -1.99
CA ASN A 439 5.99 -10.84 -2.01
C ASN A 439 5.61 -9.61 -2.85
N ARG A 440 6.57 -8.99 -3.56
CA ARG A 440 6.34 -7.85 -4.46
C ARG A 440 5.41 -6.83 -3.81
N ILE A 441 5.80 -6.28 -2.65
CA ILE A 441 5.06 -5.21 -1.96
C ILE A 441 5.18 -3.93 -2.79
N TRP A 442 4.49 -3.92 -3.92
CA TRP A 442 4.34 -2.80 -4.84
C TRP A 442 2.84 -2.55 -4.94
N MET A 443 2.24 -2.06 -3.86
CA MET A 443 0.93 -1.41 -3.94
C MET A 443 1.18 0.09 -4.05
N CYS A 444 1.65 0.53 -5.21
CA CYS A 444 1.76 1.95 -5.48
C CYS A 444 0.43 2.43 -6.06
N GLU A 445 0.11 3.71 -5.88
CA GLU A 445 -1.09 4.31 -6.45
C GLU A 445 -0.89 4.42 -7.98
N GLY A 446 -1.44 3.48 -8.77
CA GLY A 446 -1.20 3.44 -10.21
C GLY A 446 -2.09 2.47 -10.99
N PHE A 447 -2.24 2.75 -12.29
CA PHE A 447 -3.23 2.22 -13.23
C PHE A 447 -3.12 0.71 -13.58
N PRO A 448 -4.18 0.06 -14.13
CA PRO A 448 -4.07 -1.23 -14.81
C PRO A 448 -3.11 -1.19 -15.99
N GLN A 449 -2.21 -2.17 -16.07
CA GLN A 449 -1.58 -2.54 -17.35
C GLN A 449 -2.59 -3.31 -18.21
N LEU A 450 -2.57 -3.02 -19.50
CA LEU A 450 -3.29 -3.75 -20.54
C LEU A 450 -2.90 -5.23 -20.59
N ASP A 451 -3.90 -6.03 -20.97
CA ASP A 451 -3.92 -7.49 -21.07
C ASP A 451 -2.76 -8.08 -21.92
N GLY A 452 -1.80 -8.73 -21.25
CA GLY A 452 -1.52 -10.16 -21.46
C GLY A 452 -1.10 -10.73 -22.82
N ARG A 453 -0.76 -9.96 -23.87
CA ARG A 453 -0.36 -10.55 -25.19
C ARG A 453 1.04 -10.24 -25.72
N LEU A 454 1.97 -9.73 -24.90
CA LEU A 454 3.32 -9.38 -25.37
C LEU A 454 4.51 -9.92 -24.55
N LEU A 455 4.28 -10.85 -23.62
CA LEU A 455 5.37 -11.62 -23.01
C LEU A 455 5.37 -13.04 -23.57
N GLY A 456 6.13 -13.23 -24.65
CA GLY A 456 6.50 -14.56 -25.12
C GLY A 456 7.20 -15.32 -23.99
N ASN A 457 6.78 -16.57 -23.78
CA ASN A 457 7.37 -17.51 -22.84
C ASN A 457 8.91 -17.51 -22.94
N LYS A 458 9.57 -16.97 -21.92
CA LYS A 458 10.92 -17.37 -21.55
C LYS A 458 10.90 -17.76 -20.08
N GLU A 459 10.91 -19.06 -19.85
CA GLU A 459 11.22 -19.64 -18.55
C GLU A 459 12.58 -19.11 -18.10
N LEU A 460 12.60 -18.39 -16.98
CA LEU A 460 13.83 -18.06 -16.27
C LEU A 460 14.33 -19.34 -15.59
N GLY A 461 15.18 -20.08 -16.30
CA GLY A 461 15.90 -21.22 -15.75
C GLY A 461 16.76 -20.80 -14.56
N LEU A 462 16.39 -21.29 -13.37
CA LEU A 462 17.25 -21.29 -12.19
C LEU A 462 18.36 -22.33 -12.42
N GLY A 463 19.48 -21.90 -13.01
CA GLY A 463 20.71 -22.68 -13.05
C GLY A 463 21.38 -22.67 -11.67
N SER A 464 21.16 -23.74 -10.90
CA SER A 464 21.95 -24.04 -9.70
C SER A 464 23.24 -24.76 -10.10
N SER A 465 24.38 -24.07 -10.05
CA SER A 465 25.70 -24.70 -10.11
C SER A 465 26.55 -24.27 -8.92
N PHE A 466 26.40 -25.00 -7.82
CA PHE A 466 27.42 -25.13 -6.79
C PHE A 466 27.37 -26.56 -6.25
N SER A 467 28.33 -27.37 -6.67
CA SER A 467 28.71 -28.62 -6.00
C SER A 467 30.24 -28.63 -5.85
N PRO A 468 30.76 -29.07 -4.69
CA PRO A 468 32.16 -28.89 -4.32
C PRO A 468 33.05 -29.93 -4.99
N GLY A 469 34.27 -29.53 -5.33
CA GLY A 469 35.25 -30.38 -5.99
C GLY A 469 35.85 -31.46 -5.09
N GLY A 470 36.28 -32.55 -5.73
CA GLY A 470 37.34 -33.42 -5.24
C GLY A 470 37.00 -34.91 -5.21
N ALA A 471 37.20 -35.62 -6.33
CA ALA A 471 37.87 -36.93 -6.39
C ALA A 471 37.90 -37.48 -7.83
N SER A 472 39.12 -37.79 -8.27
CA SER A 472 39.58 -38.73 -9.31
C SER A 472 38.57 -39.61 -10.08
N GLY A 473 38.79 -39.77 -11.39
CA GLY A 473 38.48 -41.02 -12.08
C GLY A 473 38.00 -40.90 -13.52
N GLU A 474 38.94 -41.09 -14.45
CA GLU A 474 38.78 -41.73 -15.78
C GLU A 474 37.85 -41.13 -16.85
N ARG A 475 38.50 -40.79 -17.98
CA ARG A 475 37.89 -40.52 -19.28
C ARG A 475 37.39 -41.82 -19.90
N VAL A 476 36.15 -41.82 -20.38
CA VAL A 476 35.71 -42.75 -21.43
C VAL A 476 34.96 -41.95 -22.50
N ASN A 477 35.58 -41.88 -23.67
CA ASN A 477 34.96 -41.54 -24.95
C ASN A 477 34.01 -42.68 -25.36
N ILE A 478 32.86 -42.37 -25.99
CA ILE A 478 32.28 -43.06 -27.18
C ILE A 478 30.94 -42.39 -27.57
N PRO A 479 30.55 -42.42 -28.87
CA PRO A 479 29.98 -41.27 -29.57
C PRO A 479 28.46 -41.32 -29.88
N HIS A 480 27.95 -40.16 -30.29
CA HIS A 480 26.67 -39.94 -30.95
C HIS A 480 26.38 -40.91 -32.12
N PRO A 481 25.10 -41.20 -32.33
CA PRO A 481 24.55 -41.05 -33.68
C PRO A 481 23.21 -40.30 -33.70
N GLY A 482 23.11 -39.33 -34.63
CA GLY A 482 22.11 -39.32 -35.70
C GLY A 482 20.63 -39.06 -35.36
N PRO A 483 19.96 -38.09 -36.04
CA PRO A 483 18.59 -37.68 -35.75
C PRO A 483 17.57 -38.62 -36.42
N ASN A 484 16.37 -38.72 -35.85
CA ASN A 484 15.14 -39.01 -36.60
C ASN A 484 13.92 -38.47 -35.85
N HIS A 485 13.26 -37.50 -36.50
CA HIS A 485 11.86 -37.09 -36.34
C HIS A 485 10.91 -38.22 -36.80
N PRO A 486 9.58 -38.20 -36.53
CA PRO A 486 8.68 -37.05 -36.32
C PRO A 486 8.45 -36.65 -34.86
#